data_AF-A0A916WFH6-F1
#
_entry.id   AF-A0A916WFH6-F1
#
_cell.length_a   1.000
_cell.length_b   1.000
_cell.length_c   1.000
_cell.angle_alpha   90.00
_cell.angle_beta   90.00
_cell.angle_gamma   90.00
#
_symmetry.space_group_name_H-M   'P 1'
#
loop_
_entity.id
_entity.type
_entity.pdbx_description
1 polymer ?
#
loop_
_entity_poly.entity_id
_entity_poly.type
_entity_poly.pdbx_seq_one_letter_code
_entity_poly.pdbx_strand_id
1 'polypeptide(L)'
;MNLSPSQIIVLATPVFFVLIAIEFAWGYAKGRNTYRLNDAVSSIGLGMLSQVSAVFTRLFRIGIYTAIYSSVALYPNPEFWNTWYGWLIALVFYDFCYYWLHRAGHESAVFWAAHVVHHQSQDYNLSTALRQTSSGALFGWIFYVPMAVAGVPPLIFGIVALIDLLYQFWVHTEHVPKLGWFDRWFCSPSNHRVHHAVNERYLDKNYGGILIVWDRLFGSFKEEDEKCVYGTRSPLNSWNPLWANAEVYWALGKESWHARTWGDKIRVWLKPPGWRPADLAARFPKDAFDMARVEYFHPPIKRSVALFGAVQFAALLAGVAYFLWQADGMAPGPSVVWLAALGTGLWAVGGLLQGRLSMLEVLLIEAAVLATATAALGLLEAHRVFKPLALGLAIVLVAIRARPVWAGRRFDHILLAALVFSLAGDCLLMFPGFFIPGLVAFLIAHLFYIALFRQGSPWFASRRSLAATLAIGAAMYAFLFDGLNPVLRIAVAAYVVVIALMAAQAISRATVLRDKASLAVAIGAGFFMLSDALLATNRFAYPLPMVQLWVLSTYYVAQILIVFNARPVTAAEASGHEQV
;
A
#
# COMPACT_ATOMS: atom_id res chain seq x y z
N MET A 1 23.70 -24.10 7.74
CA MET A 1 23.31 -22.68 7.83
C MET A 1 21.85 -22.66 8.28
N ASN A 2 21.51 -22.06 9.41
CA ASN A 2 20.11 -21.94 9.83
C ASN A 2 19.47 -20.80 9.05
N LEU A 3 18.62 -21.12 8.08
CA LEU A 3 17.89 -20.12 7.29
C LEU A 3 16.80 -19.47 8.15
N SER A 4 16.66 -18.16 8.05
CA SER A 4 15.57 -17.43 8.69
C SER A 4 14.24 -17.66 7.93
N PRO A 5 13.07 -17.49 8.57
CA PRO A 5 11.78 -17.65 7.88
C PRO A 5 11.64 -16.75 6.64
N SER A 6 12.12 -15.50 6.71
CA SER A 6 12.11 -14.57 5.57
C SER A 6 13.00 -15.06 4.43
N GLN A 7 14.17 -15.66 4.73
CA GLN A 7 15.06 -16.25 3.72
C GLN A 7 14.44 -17.48 3.05
N ILE A 8 13.70 -18.32 3.79
CA ILE A 8 12.99 -19.47 3.23
C ILE A 8 11.99 -19.01 2.16
N ILE A 9 11.26 -17.92 2.43
CA ILE A 9 10.30 -17.34 1.47
C ILE A 9 11.00 -16.86 0.21
N VAL A 10 12.15 -16.19 0.34
CA VAL A 10 12.96 -15.76 -0.82
C VAL A 10 13.39 -16.97 -1.65
N LEU A 11 13.81 -18.08 -1.02
CA LEU A 11 14.21 -19.30 -1.73
C LEU A 11 13.04 -20.07 -2.36
N ALA A 12 11.84 -19.98 -1.78
CA ALA A 12 10.62 -20.57 -2.36
C ALA A 12 10.09 -19.76 -3.57
N THR A 13 10.39 -18.47 -3.63
CA THR A 13 9.85 -17.54 -4.64
C THR A 13 10.12 -17.99 -6.09
N PRO A 14 11.34 -18.41 -6.49
CA PRO A 14 11.59 -18.93 -7.85
C PRO A 14 10.71 -20.13 -8.22
N VAL A 15 10.39 -21.01 -7.26
CA VAL A 15 9.54 -22.18 -7.51
C VAL A 15 8.13 -21.74 -7.88
N PHE A 16 7.56 -20.78 -7.16
CA PHE A 16 6.23 -20.22 -7.50
C PHE A 16 6.23 -19.60 -8.90
N PHE A 17 7.27 -18.83 -9.26
CA PHE A 17 7.37 -18.23 -10.59
C PHE A 17 7.52 -19.26 -11.72
N VAL A 18 8.27 -20.34 -11.49
CA VAL A 18 8.37 -21.44 -12.46
C VAL A 18 7.01 -22.09 -12.65
N LEU A 19 6.26 -22.37 -11.57
CA LEU A 19 4.94 -22.97 -11.66
C LEU A 19 3.92 -22.04 -12.35
N ILE A 20 3.93 -20.74 -12.05
CA ILE A 20 3.12 -19.72 -12.75
C ILE A 20 3.47 -19.69 -14.24
N ALA A 21 4.77 -19.72 -14.59
CA ALA A 21 5.21 -19.71 -15.98
C ALA A 21 4.77 -20.98 -16.73
N ILE A 22 4.83 -22.16 -16.08
CA ILE A 22 4.35 -23.42 -16.63
C ILE A 22 2.83 -23.35 -16.87
N GLU A 23 2.05 -22.88 -15.88
CA GLU A 23 0.60 -22.74 -16.03
C GLU A 23 0.25 -21.78 -17.15
N PHE A 24 0.90 -20.62 -17.21
CA PHE A 24 0.71 -19.64 -18.27
C PHE A 24 1.03 -20.21 -19.66
N ALA A 25 2.17 -20.88 -19.81
CA ALA A 25 2.58 -21.51 -21.07
C ALA A 25 1.59 -22.60 -21.51
N TRP A 26 1.11 -23.41 -20.56
CA TRP A 26 0.09 -24.43 -20.82
C TRP A 26 -1.24 -23.80 -21.26
N GLY A 27 -1.72 -22.77 -20.54
CA GLY A 27 -2.93 -22.03 -20.87
C GLY A 27 -2.86 -21.42 -22.27
N TYR A 28 -1.71 -20.82 -22.63
CA TYR A 28 -1.49 -20.29 -23.98
C TYR A 28 -1.49 -21.39 -25.04
N ALA A 29 -0.76 -22.49 -24.83
CA ALA A 29 -0.70 -23.62 -25.76
C ALA A 29 -2.05 -24.31 -26.00
N LYS A 30 -2.97 -24.24 -25.02
CA LYS A 30 -4.33 -24.79 -25.11
C LYS A 30 -5.39 -23.76 -25.53
N GLY A 31 -5.01 -22.50 -25.81
CA GLY A 31 -5.96 -21.44 -26.15
C GLY A 31 -6.91 -21.07 -25.00
N ARG A 32 -6.52 -21.34 -23.76
CA ARG A 32 -7.30 -21.09 -22.53
C ARG A 32 -6.47 -20.28 -21.54
N ASN A 33 -5.95 -19.12 -21.96
CA ASN A 33 -5.18 -18.26 -21.07
C ASN A 33 -6.06 -17.66 -19.96
N THR A 34 -5.69 -17.90 -18.70
CA THR A 34 -6.36 -17.40 -17.49
C THR A 34 -5.64 -16.21 -16.86
N TYR A 35 -4.60 -15.67 -17.51
CA TYR A 35 -3.81 -14.56 -16.98
C TYR A 35 -4.08 -13.25 -17.73
N ARG A 36 -4.38 -12.19 -16.96
CA ARG A 36 -4.23 -10.80 -17.40
C ARG A 36 -3.08 -10.16 -16.65
N LEU A 37 -2.21 -9.44 -17.37
CA LEU A 37 -0.99 -8.85 -16.80
C LEU A 37 -1.29 -7.98 -15.57
N ASN A 38 -2.32 -7.12 -15.66
CA ASN A 38 -2.63 -6.17 -14.61
C ASN A 38 -3.10 -6.86 -13.32
N ASP A 39 -3.93 -7.91 -13.47
CA ASP A 39 -4.42 -8.71 -12.35
C ASP A 39 -3.27 -9.52 -11.73
N ALA A 40 -2.47 -10.22 -12.55
CA ALA A 40 -1.32 -10.99 -12.08
C ALA A 40 -0.28 -10.13 -11.34
N VAL A 41 0.04 -8.95 -11.87
CA VAL A 41 0.93 -7.98 -11.19
C VAL A 41 0.32 -7.49 -9.89
N SER A 42 -0.99 -7.20 -9.86
CA SER A 42 -1.69 -6.80 -8.63
C SER A 42 -1.69 -7.93 -7.58
N SER A 43 -1.94 -9.17 -8.00
CA SER A 43 -2.02 -10.35 -7.15
C SER A 43 -0.65 -10.68 -6.53
N ILE A 44 0.41 -10.74 -7.33
CA ILE A 44 1.77 -10.93 -6.82
C ILE A 44 2.22 -9.72 -5.98
N GLY A 45 1.88 -8.50 -6.38
CA GLY A 45 2.20 -7.27 -5.66
C GLY A 45 1.56 -7.19 -4.27
N LEU A 46 0.34 -7.70 -4.11
CA LEU A 46 -0.32 -7.84 -2.80
C LEU A 46 0.39 -8.88 -1.92
N GLY A 47 0.82 -9.99 -2.50
CA GLY A 47 1.68 -10.97 -1.82
C GLY A 47 2.99 -10.36 -1.34
N MET A 48 3.67 -9.59 -2.20
CA MET A 48 4.87 -8.83 -1.85
C MET A 48 4.62 -7.89 -0.67
N LEU A 49 3.55 -7.08 -0.73
CA LEU A 49 3.19 -6.16 0.35
C LEU A 49 2.87 -6.90 1.66
N SER A 50 2.18 -8.04 1.57
CA SER A 50 1.89 -8.91 2.71
C SER A 50 3.17 -9.43 3.36
N GLN A 51 4.14 -9.92 2.59
CA GLN A 51 5.42 -10.41 3.14
C GLN A 51 6.25 -9.28 3.77
N VAL A 52 6.31 -8.11 3.14
CA VAL A 52 6.99 -6.94 3.72
C VAL A 52 6.31 -6.51 5.04
N SER A 53 4.98 -6.53 5.08
CA SER A 53 4.19 -6.20 6.29
C SER A 53 4.32 -7.25 7.39
N ALA A 54 4.51 -8.53 7.02
CA ALA A 54 4.65 -9.65 7.95
C ALA A 54 5.87 -9.50 8.87
N VAL A 55 6.93 -8.82 8.42
CA VAL A 55 8.11 -8.50 9.24
C VAL A 55 7.72 -7.70 10.49
N PHE A 56 6.77 -6.78 10.37
CA PHE A 56 6.31 -5.93 11.48
C PHE A 56 5.25 -6.61 12.35
N THR A 57 4.49 -7.53 11.77
CA THR A 57 3.37 -8.18 12.46
C THR A 57 3.72 -9.56 13.05
N ARG A 58 4.97 -10.01 12.89
CA ARG A 58 5.48 -11.28 13.43
C ARG A 58 5.26 -11.42 14.94
N LEU A 59 5.34 -10.32 15.68
CA LEU A 59 5.08 -10.28 17.12
C LEU A 59 3.63 -10.69 17.45
N PHE A 60 2.65 -10.25 16.67
CA PHE A 60 1.24 -10.59 16.90
C PHE A 60 0.97 -12.08 16.68
N ARG A 61 1.55 -12.69 15.65
CA ARG A 61 1.29 -14.10 15.35
C ARG A 61 2.16 -15.04 16.20
N ILE A 62 3.48 -14.95 16.06
CA ILE A 62 4.41 -15.90 16.70
C ILE A 62 4.72 -15.47 18.14
N GLY A 63 4.86 -14.17 18.39
CA GLY A 63 5.15 -13.65 19.72
C GLY A 63 4.04 -13.94 20.73
N ILE A 64 2.79 -13.59 20.40
CA ILE A 64 1.63 -13.89 21.26
C ILE A 64 1.48 -15.40 21.46
N TYR A 65 1.60 -16.20 20.39
CA TYR A 65 1.54 -17.65 20.47
C TYR A 65 2.60 -18.19 21.46
N THR A 66 3.85 -17.74 21.34
CA THR A 66 4.96 -18.16 22.19
C THR A 66 4.75 -17.73 23.64
N ALA A 67 4.22 -16.53 23.88
CA ALA A 67 3.91 -16.04 25.22
C ALA A 67 2.81 -16.89 25.89
N ILE A 68 1.74 -17.22 25.17
CA ILE A 68 0.67 -18.09 25.66
C ILE A 68 1.21 -19.48 25.94
N TYR A 69 1.90 -20.09 24.97
CA TYR A 69 2.54 -21.41 25.14
C TYR A 69 3.41 -21.45 26.40
N SER A 70 4.27 -20.44 26.59
CA SER A 70 5.21 -20.41 27.72
C SER A 70 4.53 -20.19 29.07
N SER A 71 3.30 -19.68 29.09
CA SER A 71 2.59 -19.30 30.32
C SER A 71 1.54 -20.33 30.75
N VAL A 72 0.81 -20.93 29.79
CA VAL A 72 -0.40 -21.72 30.07
C VAL A 72 -0.51 -23.03 29.29
N ALA A 73 0.55 -23.46 28.59
CA ALA A 73 0.53 -24.76 27.91
C ALA A 73 0.24 -25.91 28.88
N LEU A 74 -0.77 -26.71 28.57
CA LEU A 74 -1.20 -27.87 29.36
C LEU A 74 -0.31 -29.09 29.13
N TYR A 75 0.23 -29.25 27.91
CA TYR A 75 1.11 -30.37 27.56
C TYR A 75 2.33 -29.94 26.72
N PRO A 76 3.26 -29.14 27.30
CA PRO A 76 4.47 -28.68 26.63
C PRO A 76 5.54 -29.78 26.60
N ASN A 77 5.29 -30.88 25.88
CA ASN A 77 6.21 -32.01 25.75
C ASN A 77 6.83 -32.07 24.34
N PRO A 78 8.03 -31.49 24.12
CA PRO A 78 8.67 -31.49 22.81
C PRO A 78 8.97 -32.89 22.27
N GLU A 79 9.24 -33.88 23.12
CA GLU A 79 9.54 -35.25 22.67
C GLU A 79 8.32 -35.88 21.99
N PHE A 80 7.14 -35.75 22.60
CA PHE A 80 5.89 -36.20 22.01
C PHE A 80 5.62 -35.52 20.67
N TRP A 81 5.71 -34.18 20.63
CA TRP A 81 5.36 -33.42 19.42
C TRP A 81 6.36 -33.62 18.27
N ASN A 82 7.60 -34.01 18.57
CA ASN A 82 8.60 -34.34 17.55
C ASN A 82 8.46 -35.75 16.96
N THR A 83 7.57 -36.59 17.48
CA THR A 83 7.25 -37.88 16.83
C THR A 83 6.46 -37.68 15.54
N TRP A 84 6.50 -38.63 14.61
CA TRP A 84 5.79 -38.53 13.33
C TRP A 84 4.26 -38.34 13.51
N TYR A 85 3.68 -38.97 14.53
CA TYR A 85 2.26 -38.81 14.86
C TYR A 85 1.98 -37.49 15.59
N GLY A 86 2.92 -36.99 16.40
CA GLY A 86 2.85 -35.64 16.97
C GLY A 86 2.79 -34.56 15.89
N TRP A 87 3.62 -34.67 14.85
CA TRP A 87 3.59 -33.82 13.65
C TRP A 87 2.26 -33.92 12.90
N LEU A 88 1.75 -35.13 12.70
CA LEU A 88 0.46 -35.34 12.04
C LEU A 88 -0.70 -34.72 12.83
N ILE A 89 -0.73 -34.90 14.15
CA ILE A 89 -1.73 -34.30 15.04
C ILE A 89 -1.63 -32.77 14.97
N ALA A 90 -0.42 -32.20 15.02
CA ALA A 90 -0.22 -30.77 14.93
C ALA A 90 -0.71 -30.19 13.59
N LEU A 91 -0.48 -30.90 12.48
CA LEU A 91 -0.95 -30.48 11.15
C LEU A 91 -2.49 -30.53 11.04
N VAL A 92 -3.11 -31.63 11.47
CA VAL A 92 -4.58 -31.77 11.47
C VAL A 92 -5.22 -30.74 12.41
N PHE A 93 -4.61 -30.46 13.57
CA PHE A 93 -5.10 -29.44 14.48
C PHE A 93 -4.94 -28.02 13.90
N TYR A 94 -3.82 -27.75 13.21
CA TYR A 94 -3.65 -26.49 12.50
C TYR A 94 -4.72 -26.29 11.43
N ASP A 95 -4.95 -27.30 10.58
CA ASP A 95 -5.96 -27.26 9.50
C ASP A 95 -7.39 -27.09 10.06
N PHE A 96 -7.69 -27.71 11.21
CA PHE A 96 -8.94 -27.47 11.94
C PHE A 96 -9.08 -26.02 12.44
N CYS A 97 -8.02 -25.47 13.06
CA CYS A 97 -7.99 -24.06 13.47
C CYS A 97 -8.13 -23.12 12.25
N TYR A 98 -7.47 -23.46 11.14
CA TYR A 98 -7.56 -22.72 9.88
C TYR A 98 -8.99 -22.72 9.34
N TYR A 99 -9.70 -23.84 9.34
CA TYR A 99 -11.10 -23.90 8.92
C TYR A 99 -11.97 -22.85 9.64
N TRP A 100 -11.82 -22.71 10.97
CA TRP A 100 -12.59 -21.73 11.73
C TRP A 100 -12.15 -20.28 11.47
N LEU A 101 -10.85 -20.03 11.33
CA LEU A 101 -10.35 -18.72 10.92
C LEU A 101 -10.89 -18.33 9.54
N HIS A 102 -10.85 -19.28 8.60
CA HIS A 102 -11.26 -19.06 7.22
C HIS A 102 -12.77 -18.84 7.13
N ARG A 103 -13.57 -19.67 7.82
CA ARG A 103 -15.01 -19.48 7.96
C ARG A 103 -15.37 -18.13 8.59
N ALA A 104 -14.67 -17.72 9.65
CA ALA A 104 -14.87 -16.39 10.24
C ALA A 104 -14.54 -15.28 9.23
N GLY A 105 -13.54 -15.50 8.37
CA GLY A 105 -13.21 -14.67 7.21
C GLY A 105 -14.39 -14.41 6.27
N HIS A 106 -15.37 -15.31 6.19
CA HIS A 106 -16.56 -15.15 5.33
C HIS A 106 -17.83 -14.80 6.12
N GLU A 107 -17.94 -15.21 7.39
CA GLU A 107 -19.16 -15.00 8.19
C GLU A 107 -19.11 -13.75 9.11
N SER A 108 -18.00 -13.02 9.13
CA SER A 108 -17.85 -11.79 9.92
C SER A 108 -17.17 -10.68 9.13
N ALA A 109 -17.78 -9.49 9.09
CA ALA A 109 -17.31 -8.38 8.24
C ALA A 109 -15.88 -7.90 8.55
N VAL A 110 -15.44 -7.90 9.81
CA VAL A 110 -14.08 -7.51 10.19
C VAL A 110 -13.04 -8.54 9.74
N PHE A 111 -13.36 -9.83 9.84
CA PHE A 111 -12.49 -10.90 9.35
C PHE A 111 -12.52 -10.98 7.82
N TRP A 112 -13.66 -10.68 7.20
CA TRP A 112 -13.75 -10.47 5.75
C TRP A 112 -12.89 -9.31 5.28
N ALA A 113 -12.89 -8.17 5.98
CA ALA A 113 -11.98 -7.07 5.65
C ALA A 113 -10.51 -7.51 5.69
N ALA A 114 -10.17 -8.47 6.56
CA ALA A 114 -8.85 -9.08 6.62
C ALA A 114 -8.61 -10.19 5.58
N HIS A 115 -9.62 -10.69 4.87
CA HIS A 115 -9.51 -11.85 3.99
C HIS A 115 -9.85 -11.55 2.51
N VAL A 116 -10.79 -10.62 2.26
CA VAL A 116 -11.33 -10.21 0.96
C VAL A 116 -10.28 -9.94 -0.10
N VAL A 117 -9.09 -9.46 0.29
CA VAL A 117 -7.97 -9.23 -0.62
C VAL A 117 -7.71 -10.46 -1.47
N HIS A 118 -7.77 -11.66 -0.87
CA HIS A 118 -7.60 -12.93 -1.55
C HIS A 118 -8.65 -13.22 -2.63
N HIS A 119 -9.90 -12.79 -2.39
CA HIS A 119 -11.05 -13.00 -3.28
C HIS A 119 -11.24 -11.91 -4.35
N GLN A 120 -10.54 -10.78 -4.25
CA GLN A 120 -10.74 -9.64 -5.18
C GLN A 120 -10.31 -9.93 -6.64
N SER A 121 -9.50 -10.95 -6.88
CA SER A 121 -9.06 -11.35 -8.22
C SER A 121 -10.25 -11.77 -9.08
N GLN A 122 -10.37 -11.22 -10.29
CA GLN A 122 -11.42 -11.61 -11.24
C GLN A 122 -10.97 -12.72 -12.20
N ASP A 123 -9.67 -13.01 -12.20
CA ASP A 123 -9.09 -14.20 -12.83
C ASP A 123 -8.73 -15.23 -11.74
N TYR A 124 -8.69 -16.52 -12.09
CA TYR A 124 -8.34 -17.57 -11.13
C TYR A 124 -7.22 -18.46 -11.66
N ASN A 125 -6.03 -18.29 -11.09
CA ASN A 125 -4.79 -18.94 -11.52
C ASN A 125 -3.75 -18.91 -10.38
N LEU A 126 -2.56 -19.47 -10.58
CA LEU A 126 -1.56 -19.60 -9.52
C LEU A 126 -1.07 -18.25 -8.96
N SER A 127 -1.19 -17.14 -9.71
CA SER A 127 -0.89 -15.81 -9.15
C SER A 127 -1.93 -15.36 -8.11
N THR A 128 -3.17 -15.83 -8.21
CA THR A 128 -4.24 -15.58 -7.22
C THR A 128 -3.87 -16.14 -5.84
N ALA A 129 -3.16 -17.28 -5.78
CA ALA A 129 -2.65 -17.82 -4.52
C ALA A 129 -1.75 -16.83 -3.78
N LEU A 130 -1.00 -16.01 -4.53
CA LEU A 130 -0.08 -15.02 -3.97
C LEU A 130 -0.79 -13.71 -3.58
N ARG A 131 -2.08 -13.56 -3.89
CA ARG A 131 -2.87 -12.38 -3.52
C ARG A 131 -3.24 -12.42 -2.04
N GLN A 132 -2.30 -12.00 -1.19
CA GLN A 132 -2.42 -12.10 0.28
C GLN A 132 -2.73 -10.75 0.94
N THR A 133 -3.51 -10.79 2.02
CA THR A 133 -3.82 -9.63 2.87
C THR A 133 -2.61 -9.20 3.70
N SER A 134 -2.55 -7.91 4.07
CA SER A 134 -1.57 -7.39 5.02
C SER A 134 -2.11 -7.24 6.45
N SER A 135 -3.41 -7.49 6.68
CA SER A 135 -4.08 -7.24 7.98
C SER A 135 -4.47 -8.50 8.76
N GLY A 136 -4.29 -9.70 8.20
CA GLY A 136 -4.70 -10.96 8.84
C GLY A 136 -4.07 -11.22 10.22
N ALA A 137 -2.86 -10.70 10.47
CA ALA A 137 -2.14 -10.89 11.73
C ALA A 137 -2.77 -10.16 12.94
N LEU A 138 -3.68 -9.19 12.72
CA LEU A 138 -4.28 -8.40 13.81
C LEU A 138 -5.16 -9.26 14.73
N PHE A 139 -5.98 -10.12 14.16
CA PHE A 139 -6.96 -10.94 14.89
C PHE A 139 -6.86 -12.44 14.61
N GLY A 140 -6.16 -12.86 13.54
CA GLY A 140 -6.07 -14.27 13.16
C GLY A 140 -5.41 -15.17 14.20
N TRP A 141 -4.53 -14.62 15.05
CA TRP A 141 -3.85 -15.37 16.11
C TRP A 141 -4.80 -15.99 17.14
N ILE A 142 -6.00 -15.42 17.33
CA ILE A 142 -7.00 -15.89 18.29
C ILE A 142 -7.39 -17.35 18.02
N PHE A 143 -7.51 -17.73 16.75
CA PHE A 143 -7.92 -19.06 16.33
C PHE A 143 -6.87 -20.14 16.59
N TYR A 144 -5.60 -19.74 16.78
CA TYR A 144 -4.49 -20.64 17.06
C TYR A 144 -4.12 -20.72 18.55
N VAL A 145 -4.79 -19.92 19.41
CA VAL A 145 -4.64 -20.02 20.87
C VAL A 145 -4.89 -21.43 21.41
N PRO A 146 -5.91 -22.19 20.94
CA PRO A 146 -6.11 -23.57 21.39
C PRO A 146 -4.89 -24.47 21.18
N MET A 147 -4.13 -24.28 20.10
CA MET A 147 -2.90 -25.06 19.86
C MET A 147 -1.79 -24.71 20.86
N ALA A 148 -1.63 -23.42 21.17
CA ALA A 148 -0.64 -22.98 22.15
C ALA A 148 -0.97 -23.52 23.55
N VAL A 149 -2.26 -23.46 23.95
CA VAL A 149 -2.75 -24.00 25.22
C VAL A 149 -2.63 -25.53 25.26
N ALA A 150 -2.89 -26.23 24.17
CA ALA A 150 -2.66 -27.68 24.10
C ALA A 150 -1.17 -28.06 24.21
N GLY A 151 -0.25 -27.11 23.99
CA GLY A 151 1.18 -27.31 24.15
C GLY A 151 1.90 -27.69 22.86
N VAL A 152 1.38 -27.35 21.68
CA VAL A 152 2.13 -27.50 20.42
C VAL A 152 3.33 -26.52 20.42
N PRO A 153 4.58 -26.99 20.26
CA PRO A 153 5.75 -26.13 20.30
C PRO A 153 5.73 -25.05 19.21
N PRO A 154 6.14 -23.80 19.49
CA PRO A 154 6.09 -22.70 18.52
C PRO A 154 6.81 -22.97 17.18
N LEU A 155 7.90 -23.74 17.21
CA LEU A 155 8.60 -24.15 15.99
C LEU A 155 7.75 -25.09 15.13
N ILE A 156 7.11 -26.09 15.76
CA ILE A 156 6.22 -27.03 15.08
C ILE A 156 5.00 -26.29 14.53
N PHE A 157 4.40 -25.39 15.31
CA PHE A 157 3.33 -24.49 14.85
C PHE A 157 3.73 -23.71 13.59
N GLY A 158 4.91 -23.08 13.59
CA GLY A 158 5.40 -22.32 12.44
C GLY A 158 5.63 -23.20 11.19
N ILE A 159 6.10 -24.43 11.38
CA ILE A 159 6.34 -25.36 10.26
C ILE A 159 5.03 -25.91 9.70
N VAL A 160 4.08 -26.35 10.53
CA VAL A 160 2.78 -26.83 10.02
C VAL A 160 1.98 -25.70 9.37
N ALA A 161 2.10 -24.47 9.86
CA ALA A 161 1.54 -23.28 9.21
C ALA A 161 2.12 -23.06 7.81
N LEU A 162 3.42 -23.29 7.63
CA LEU A 162 4.08 -23.20 6.32
C LEU A 162 3.65 -24.34 5.40
N ILE A 163 3.52 -25.57 5.91
CA ILE A 163 3.03 -26.72 5.13
C ILE A 163 1.62 -26.44 4.59
N ASP A 164 0.72 -25.96 5.46
CA ASP A 164 -0.64 -25.59 5.09
C ASP A 164 -0.66 -24.47 4.02
N LEU A 165 0.11 -23.40 4.24
CA LEU A 165 0.24 -22.31 3.27
C LEU A 165 0.73 -22.80 1.89
N LEU A 166 1.74 -23.69 1.87
CA LEU A 166 2.29 -24.24 0.63
C LEU A 166 1.31 -25.18 -0.07
N TYR A 167 0.56 -25.98 0.68
CA TYR A 167 -0.51 -26.81 0.12
C TYR A 167 -1.56 -25.95 -0.57
N GLN A 168 -1.94 -24.82 0.03
CA GLN A 168 -2.95 -23.94 -0.54
C GLN A 168 -2.50 -23.24 -1.84
N PHE A 169 -1.22 -23.29 -2.23
CA PHE A 169 -0.77 -22.69 -3.48
C PHE A 169 -1.37 -23.38 -4.74
N TRP A 170 -1.22 -24.71 -4.84
CA TRP A 170 -1.52 -25.43 -6.09
C TRP A 170 -3.02 -25.56 -6.40
N VAL A 171 -3.89 -25.35 -5.39
CA VAL A 171 -5.36 -25.40 -5.57
C VAL A 171 -5.91 -24.18 -6.33
N HIS A 172 -5.09 -23.17 -6.61
CA HIS A 172 -5.49 -21.97 -7.37
C HIS A 172 -5.30 -22.15 -8.88
N THR A 173 -6.15 -22.93 -9.51
CA THR A 173 -6.09 -23.11 -10.97
C THR A 173 -7.45 -23.50 -11.56
N GLU A 174 -7.72 -23.03 -12.77
CA GLU A 174 -8.83 -23.52 -13.62
C GLU A 174 -8.46 -24.70 -14.50
N HIS A 175 -7.17 -25.05 -14.60
CA HIS A 175 -6.69 -26.05 -15.54
C HIS A 175 -6.82 -27.49 -15.05
N VAL A 176 -6.90 -27.69 -13.73
CA VAL A 176 -7.08 -29.00 -13.12
C VAL A 176 -8.59 -29.27 -12.93
N PRO A 177 -9.15 -30.30 -13.60
CA PRO A 177 -10.56 -30.65 -13.45
C PRO A 177 -10.84 -31.26 -12.07
N LYS A 178 -12.07 -31.71 -11.84
CA LYS A 178 -12.40 -32.54 -10.67
C LYS A 178 -11.50 -33.76 -10.58
N LEU A 179 -11.04 -34.08 -9.37
CA LEU A 179 -10.17 -35.21 -9.09
C LEU A 179 -10.92 -36.39 -8.45
N GLY A 180 -12.25 -36.29 -8.31
CA GLY A 180 -13.11 -37.39 -7.95
C GLY A 180 -13.00 -37.76 -6.47
N TRP A 181 -12.25 -38.82 -6.13
CA TRP A 181 -12.10 -39.25 -4.74
C TRP A 181 -11.34 -38.22 -3.90
N PHE A 182 -10.38 -37.51 -4.51
CA PHE A 182 -9.56 -36.52 -3.82
C PHE A 182 -10.39 -35.34 -3.32
N ASP A 183 -11.31 -34.82 -4.16
CA ASP A 183 -12.27 -33.74 -3.84
C ASP A 183 -13.20 -34.06 -2.65
N ARG A 184 -13.21 -35.33 -2.20
CA ARG A 184 -14.01 -35.78 -1.06
C ARG A 184 -13.31 -35.62 0.28
N TRP A 185 -11.98 -35.68 0.30
CA TRP A 185 -11.16 -35.73 1.51
C TRP A 185 -10.25 -34.52 1.64
N PHE A 186 -9.67 -34.07 0.54
CA PHE A 186 -8.72 -32.99 0.48
C PHE A 186 -9.30 -31.81 -0.29
N CYS A 187 -8.90 -30.60 0.09
CA CYS A 187 -9.22 -29.41 -0.67
C CYS A 187 -8.49 -29.49 -2.02
N SER A 188 -9.26 -29.58 -3.10
CA SER A 188 -8.75 -29.66 -4.47
C SER A 188 -8.97 -28.34 -5.20
N PRO A 189 -8.40 -28.17 -6.42
CA PRO A 189 -8.69 -27.03 -7.27
C PRO A 189 -10.19 -26.84 -7.53
N SER A 190 -10.96 -27.94 -7.63
CA SER A 190 -12.41 -27.85 -7.80
C SER A 190 -13.12 -27.31 -6.55
N ASN A 191 -12.72 -27.78 -5.37
CA ASN A 191 -13.29 -27.27 -4.11
C ASN A 191 -12.97 -25.79 -3.92
N HIS A 192 -11.73 -25.39 -4.22
CA HIS A 192 -11.25 -24.02 -4.02
C HIS A 192 -11.80 -23.05 -5.07
N ARG A 193 -12.06 -23.49 -6.32
CA ARG A 193 -12.79 -22.68 -7.31
C ARG A 193 -14.19 -22.30 -6.82
N VAL A 194 -14.93 -23.27 -6.26
CA VAL A 194 -16.25 -23.01 -5.64
C VAL A 194 -16.11 -21.99 -4.53
N HIS A 195 -15.11 -22.14 -3.67
CA HIS A 195 -14.84 -21.21 -2.58
C HIS A 195 -14.62 -19.76 -3.07
N HIS A 196 -13.88 -19.58 -4.16
CA HIS A 196 -13.60 -18.27 -4.74
C HIS A 196 -14.73 -17.68 -5.60
N ALA A 197 -15.80 -18.43 -5.84
CA ALA A 197 -16.84 -18.03 -6.76
C ALA A 197 -17.87 -17.09 -6.10
N VAL A 198 -18.36 -16.10 -6.88
CA VAL A 198 -19.45 -15.20 -6.45
C VAL A 198 -20.85 -15.76 -6.79
N ASN A 199 -20.90 -16.95 -7.40
CA ASN A 199 -22.12 -17.68 -7.69
C ASN A 199 -22.99 -17.83 -6.45
N GLU A 200 -24.30 -17.61 -6.56
CA GLU A 200 -25.22 -17.66 -5.42
C GLU A 200 -25.19 -19.01 -4.70
N ARG A 201 -25.04 -20.11 -5.44
CA ARG A 201 -24.97 -21.47 -4.88
C ARG A 201 -23.64 -21.78 -4.20
N TYR A 202 -22.61 -20.96 -4.41
CA TYR A 202 -21.23 -21.18 -3.96
C TYR A 202 -20.79 -20.24 -2.85
N LEU A 203 -21.57 -19.20 -2.55
CA LEU A 203 -21.29 -18.33 -1.43
C LEU A 203 -21.16 -19.09 -0.12
N ASP A 204 -20.15 -18.71 0.66
CA ASP A 204 -19.94 -19.19 2.03
C ASP A 204 -19.80 -20.73 2.07
N LYS A 205 -19.04 -21.29 1.12
CA LYS A 205 -18.74 -22.73 0.97
C LYS A 205 -17.25 -23.03 0.93
N ASN A 206 -16.91 -24.28 1.29
CA ASN A 206 -15.59 -24.90 1.13
C ASN A 206 -14.43 -24.12 1.78
N TYR A 207 -14.44 -23.99 3.11
CA TYR A 207 -13.42 -23.27 3.88
C TYR A 207 -12.16 -24.08 4.21
N GLY A 208 -12.13 -25.38 3.97
CA GLY A 208 -10.99 -26.25 4.29
C GLY A 208 -9.69 -25.83 3.58
N GLY A 209 -8.57 -25.83 4.31
CA GLY A 209 -7.25 -25.50 3.78
C GLY A 209 -6.61 -26.69 3.08
N ILE A 210 -6.27 -27.73 3.84
CA ILE A 210 -5.80 -29.03 3.35
C ILE A 210 -6.97 -30.01 3.26
N LEU A 211 -7.78 -30.14 4.31
CA LEU A 211 -8.87 -31.12 4.37
C LEU A 211 -10.22 -30.47 4.10
N ILE A 212 -10.99 -31.04 3.18
CA ILE A 212 -12.39 -30.64 2.94
C ILE A 212 -13.37 -31.31 3.92
N VAL A 213 -12.85 -32.18 4.79
CA VAL A 213 -13.64 -32.95 5.76
C VAL A 213 -14.40 -32.03 6.72
N TRP A 214 -13.78 -30.91 7.13
CA TRP A 214 -14.42 -29.94 8.02
C TRP A 214 -15.68 -29.35 7.41
N ASP A 215 -15.65 -29.01 6.12
CA ASP A 215 -16.83 -28.52 5.40
C ASP A 215 -17.98 -29.53 5.37
N ARG A 216 -17.67 -30.81 5.30
CA ARG A 216 -18.68 -31.88 5.35
C ARG A 216 -19.26 -32.03 6.75
N LEU A 217 -18.41 -31.99 7.77
CA LEU A 217 -18.81 -32.12 9.18
C LEU A 217 -19.66 -30.93 9.64
N PHE A 218 -19.32 -29.71 9.19
CA PHE A 218 -19.96 -28.47 9.63
C PHE A 218 -20.92 -27.85 8.60
N GLY A 219 -21.25 -28.58 7.53
CA GLY A 219 -22.32 -28.24 6.59
C GLY A 219 -22.02 -27.11 5.60
N SER A 220 -20.75 -26.79 5.35
CA SER A 220 -20.33 -25.78 4.37
C SER A 220 -19.83 -26.37 3.04
N PHE A 221 -19.86 -27.71 2.85
CA PHE A 221 -19.41 -28.34 1.62
C PHE A 221 -20.36 -28.06 0.43
N LYS A 222 -19.77 -27.74 -0.72
CA LYS A 222 -20.47 -27.66 -2.01
C LYS A 222 -19.59 -28.16 -3.15
N GLU A 223 -20.16 -29.01 -4.00
CA GLU A 223 -19.50 -29.48 -5.21
C GLU A 223 -19.61 -28.46 -6.36
N GLU A 224 -18.57 -28.38 -7.19
CA GLU A 224 -18.53 -27.58 -8.42
C GLU A 224 -19.46 -28.20 -9.49
N ASP A 225 -20.70 -27.74 -9.56
CA ASP A 225 -21.75 -28.23 -10.47
C ASP A 225 -22.17 -27.22 -11.56
N GLU A 226 -21.53 -26.05 -11.63
CA GLU A 226 -21.74 -24.99 -12.60
C GLU A 226 -20.45 -24.17 -12.78
N LYS A 227 -20.38 -23.35 -13.84
CA LYS A 227 -19.19 -22.54 -14.12
C LYS A 227 -19.01 -21.46 -13.05
N CYS A 228 -17.82 -21.41 -12.45
CA CYS A 228 -17.46 -20.39 -11.46
C CYS A 228 -17.26 -19.01 -12.13
N VAL A 229 -17.72 -17.97 -11.43
CA VAL A 229 -17.44 -16.55 -11.73
C VAL A 229 -16.69 -15.99 -10.53
N TYR A 230 -15.58 -15.27 -10.75
CA TYR A 230 -14.68 -14.84 -9.68
C TYR A 230 -14.75 -13.32 -9.39
N GLY A 231 -14.07 -12.91 -8.33
CA GLY A 231 -14.05 -11.55 -7.82
C GLY A 231 -14.86 -11.41 -6.53
N THR A 232 -15.36 -10.20 -6.28
CA THR A 232 -16.19 -9.89 -5.11
C THR A 232 -17.53 -9.30 -5.55
N ARG A 233 -18.60 -9.55 -4.79
CA ARG A 233 -19.94 -8.98 -5.05
C ARG A 233 -19.99 -7.45 -4.91
N SER A 234 -19.00 -6.86 -4.27
CA SER A 234 -18.67 -5.44 -4.35
C SER A 234 -17.26 -5.34 -4.93
N PRO A 235 -17.11 -5.15 -6.26
CA PRO A 235 -15.80 -5.24 -6.91
C PRO A 235 -14.88 -4.09 -6.50
N LEU A 236 -13.60 -4.39 -6.28
CA LEU A 236 -12.58 -3.42 -5.88
C LEU A 236 -12.38 -2.32 -6.95
N ASN A 237 -12.45 -2.69 -8.23
CA ASN A 237 -12.22 -1.81 -9.39
C ASN A 237 -10.96 -0.92 -9.27
N SER A 238 -9.86 -1.52 -8.79
CA SER A 238 -8.57 -0.83 -8.67
C SER A 238 -7.40 -1.80 -8.61
N TRP A 239 -6.25 -1.38 -9.16
CA TRP A 239 -4.96 -2.05 -8.98
C TRP A 239 -4.12 -1.46 -7.84
N ASN A 240 -4.69 -0.57 -7.02
CA ASN A 240 -3.98 0.02 -5.88
C ASN A 240 -3.91 -0.99 -4.71
N PRO A 241 -2.71 -1.50 -4.34
CA PRO A 241 -2.56 -2.51 -3.30
C PRO A 241 -2.88 -1.99 -1.89
N LEU A 242 -2.69 -0.68 -1.64
CA LEU A 242 -3.05 -0.05 -0.37
C LEU A 242 -4.57 0.08 -0.24
N TRP A 243 -5.24 0.48 -1.34
CA TRP A 243 -6.70 0.58 -1.36
C TRP A 243 -7.36 -0.80 -1.25
N ALA A 244 -6.81 -1.81 -1.92
CA ALA A 244 -7.26 -3.21 -1.81
C ALA A 244 -7.34 -3.70 -0.36
N ASN A 245 -6.38 -3.31 0.50
CA ASN A 245 -6.39 -3.65 1.92
C ASN A 245 -7.26 -2.73 2.78
N ALA A 246 -7.62 -1.52 2.31
CA ALA A 246 -8.28 -0.49 3.12
C ALA A 246 -9.77 -0.33 2.82
N GLU A 247 -10.23 -0.67 1.61
CA GLU A 247 -11.56 -0.29 1.14
C GLU A 247 -12.72 -0.85 1.98
N VAL A 248 -12.61 -2.09 2.43
CA VAL A 248 -13.66 -2.74 3.24
C VAL A 248 -13.67 -2.16 4.64
N TYR A 249 -12.51 -1.94 5.26
CA TYR A 249 -12.42 -1.24 6.56
C TYR A 249 -13.00 0.17 6.48
N TRP A 250 -12.73 0.90 5.38
CA TRP A 250 -13.31 2.22 5.15
C TRP A 250 -14.83 2.16 5.00
N ALA A 251 -15.35 1.20 4.23
CA ALA A 251 -16.78 0.99 4.08
C ALA A 251 -17.46 0.71 5.42
N LEU A 252 -16.90 -0.21 6.23
CA LEU A 252 -17.40 -0.53 7.57
C LEU A 252 -17.33 0.67 8.53
N GLY A 253 -16.23 1.45 8.47
CA GLY A 253 -16.09 2.69 9.23
C GLY A 253 -17.18 3.72 8.89
N LYS A 254 -17.47 3.91 7.60
CA LYS A 254 -18.57 4.78 7.15
C LYS A 254 -19.93 4.25 7.62
N GLU A 255 -20.19 2.95 7.48
CA GLU A 255 -21.48 2.36 7.89
C GLU A 255 -21.68 2.46 9.42
N SER A 256 -20.64 2.18 10.19
CA SER A 256 -20.59 2.39 11.64
C SER A 256 -20.85 3.85 12.00
N TRP A 257 -20.21 4.82 11.31
CA TRP A 257 -20.45 6.24 11.56
C TRP A 257 -21.91 6.64 11.34
N HIS A 258 -22.53 6.16 10.28
CA HIS A 258 -23.92 6.51 9.92
C HIS A 258 -24.99 5.70 10.66
N ALA A 259 -24.65 4.58 11.30
CA ALA A 259 -25.58 3.82 12.13
C ALA A 259 -26.07 4.67 13.31
N ARG A 260 -27.38 4.59 13.61
CA ARG A 260 -28.03 5.42 14.64
C ARG A 260 -27.74 4.95 16.07
N THR A 261 -27.73 3.65 16.30
CA THR A 261 -27.55 3.07 17.64
C THR A 261 -26.11 2.63 17.84
N TRP A 262 -25.60 2.78 19.07
CA TRP A 262 -24.25 2.30 19.43
C TRP A 262 -24.08 0.79 19.19
N GLY A 263 -25.13 0.00 19.42
CA GLY A 263 -25.10 -1.43 19.13
C GLY A 263 -24.86 -1.72 17.65
N ASP A 264 -25.52 -0.99 16.76
CA ASP A 264 -25.35 -1.17 15.31
C ASP A 264 -24.01 -0.66 14.79
N LYS A 265 -23.42 0.35 15.45
CA LYS A 265 -22.04 0.78 15.17
C LYS A 265 -21.04 -0.36 15.33
N ILE A 266 -21.27 -1.25 16.30
CA ILE A 266 -20.43 -2.43 16.55
C ILE A 266 -20.86 -3.61 15.67
N ARG A 267 -22.16 -3.89 15.55
CA ARG A 267 -22.67 -5.04 14.78
C ARG A 267 -22.26 -5.01 13.32
N VAL A 268 -22.12 -3.84 12.70
CA VAL A 268 -21.61 -3.69 11.32
C VAL A 268 -20.27 -4.41 11.13
N TRP A 269 -19.42 -4.44 12.15
CA TRP A 269 -18.11 -5.12 12.08
C TRP A 269 -18.19 -6.62 12.33
N LEU A 270 -19.16 -7.09 13.11
CA LEU A 270 -19.19 -8.47 13.60
C LEU A 270 -20.15 -9.37 12.82
N LYS A 271 -21.23 -8.80 12.27
CA LYS A 271 -22.22 -9.53 11.47
C LYS A 271 -21.65 -9.94 10.11
N PRO A 272 -22.32 -10.87 9.39
CA PRO A 272 -21.86 -11.30 8.07
C PRO A 272 -21.65 -10.15 7.10
N PRO A 273 -20.68 -10.26 6.16
CA PRO A 273 -20.46 -9.28 5.11
C PRO A 273 -21.76 -8.97 4.37
N GLY A 274 -22.04 -7.68 4.19
CA GLY A 274 -23.27 -7.21 3.55
C GLY A 274 -24.46 -7.00 4.50
N TRP A 275 -24.41 -7.49 5.75
CA TRP A 275 -25.42 -7.13 6.75
C TRP A 275 -25.37 -5.63 7.06
N ARG A 276 -26.54 -4.99 7.09
CA ARG A 276 -26.68 -3.56 7.44
C ARG A 276 -27.91 -3.35 8.33
N PRO A 277 -27.88 -2.39 9.27
CA PRO A 277 -29.07 -1.99 10.01
C PRO A 277 -30.19 -1.55 9.05
N ALA A 278 -31.44 -1.90 9.35
CA ALA A 278 -32.58 -1.60 8.48
C ALA A 278 -32.71 -0.10 8.18
N ASP A 279 -32.47 0.76 9.17
CA ASP A 279 -32.50 2.21 9.00
C ASP A 279 -31.37 2.73 8.10
N LEU A 280 -30.20 2.09 8.15
CA LEU A 280 -29.06 2.44 7.31
C LEU A 280 -29.31 1.99 5.86
N ALA A 281 -29.83 0.78 5.69
CA ALA A 281 -30.18 0.23 4.39
C ALA A 281 -31.28 1.07 3.71
N ALA A 282 -32.28 1.55 4.46
CA ALA A 282 -33.33 2.42 3.92
C ALA A 282 -32.82 3.82 3.52
N ARG A 283 -31.92 4.42 4.30
CA ARG A 283 -31.38 5.77 4.04
C ARG A 283 -30.31 5.78 2.94
N PHE A 284 -29.55 4.70 2.82
CA PHE A 284 -28.46 4.56 1.88
C PHE A 284 -28.56 3.19 1.19
N PRO A 285 -29.53 3.00 0.29
CA PRO A 285 -29.70 1.72 -0.40
C PRO A 285 -28.45 1.37 -1.22
N LYS A 286 -28.18 0.06 -1.35
CA LYS A 286 -27.14 -0.49 -2.24
C LYS A 286 -27.83 -1.37 -3.27
N ASP A 287 -27.32 -1.37 -4.49
CA ASP A 287 -27.82 -2.25 -5.54
C ASP A 287 -27.56 -3.72 -5.18
N ALA A 288 -28.52 -4.58 -5.53
CA ALA A 288 -28.32 -6.01 -5.41
C ALA A 288 -27.25 -6.46 -6.41
N PHE A 289 -26.40 -7.41 -6.00
CA PHE A 289 -25.44 -8.02 -6.91
C PHE A 289 -26.16 -8.80 -8.01
N ASP A 290 -25.82 -8.51 -9.25
CA ASP A 290 -26.34 -9.21 -10.43
C ASP A 290 -25.17 -9.82 -11.20
N MET A 291 -25.11 -11.15 -11.23
CA MET A 291 -24.04 -11.90 -11.90
C MET A 291 -24.00 -11.63 -13.41
N ALA A 292 -25.15 -11.32 -14.03
CA ALA A 292 -25.23 -11.03 -15.45
C ALA A 292 -24.59 -9.68 -15.84
N ARG A 293 -24.35 -8.81 -14.85
CA ARG A 293 -23.74 -7.48 -15.02
C ARG A 293 -22.29 -7.41 -14.55
N VAL A 294 -21.68 -8.56 -14.25
CA VAL A 294 -20.28 -8.59 -13.82
C VAL A 294 -19.39 -8.16 -14.99
N GLU A 295 -18.81 -6.97 -14.87
CA GLU A 295 -17.78 -6.48 -15.77
C GLU A 295 -16.40 -6.61 -15.12
N TYR A 296 -15.44 -7.09 -15.92
CA TYR A 296 -14.08 -7.23 -15.44
C TYR A 296 -13.37 -5.89 -15.50
N PHE A 297 -12.76 -5.48 -14.38
CA PHE A 297 -11.93 -4.31 -14.33
C PHE A 297 -10.69 -4.57 -15.19
N HIS A 298 -10.64 -3.95 -16.37
CA HIS A 298 -9.56 -4.11 -17.33
C HIS A 298 -9.33 -2.81 -18.11
N PRO A 299 -8.86 -1.75 -17.44
CA PRO A 299 -8.53 -0.51 -18.13
C PRO A 299 -7.51 -0.81 -19.25
N PRO A 300 -7.77 -0.37 -20.50
CA PRO A 300 -6.90 -0.67 -21.62
C PRO A 300 -5.57 0.07 -21.47
N ILE A 301 -4.46 -0.66 -21.65
CA ILE A 301 -3.11 -0.09 -21.60
C ILE A 301 -2.34 -0.37 -22.89
N LYS A 302 -1.46 0.57 -23.27
CA LYS A 302 -0.55 0.38 -24.41
C LYS A 302 0.49 -0.68 -24.07
N ARG A 303 0.98 -1.42 -25.08
CA ARG A 303 2.07 -2.41 -24.90
C ARG A 303 3.32 -1.81 -24.26
N SER A 304 3.67 -0.57 -24.56
CA SER A 304 4.80 0.12 -23.93
C SER A 304 4.58 0.36 -22.43
N VAL A 305 3.34 0.69 -22.03
CA VAL A 305 2.95 0.86 -20.62
C VAL A 305 3.01 -0.48 -19.89
N ALA A 306 2.51 -1.55 -20.52
CA ALA A 306 2.60 -2.91 -20.00
C ALA A 306 4.06 -3.35 -19.77
N LEU A 307 4.93 -3.14 -20.78
CA LEU A 307 6.36 -3.49 -20.68
C LEU A 307 7.07 -2.67 -19.60
N PHE A 308 6.86 -1.35 -19.57
CA PHE A 308 7.43 -0.48 -18.54
C PHE A 308 6.97 -0.90 -17.14
N GLY A 309 5.67 -1.16 -16.96
CA GLY A 309 5.11 -1.64 -15.69
C GLY A 309 5.71 -2.98 -15.25
N ALA A 310 5.90 -3.92 -16.19
CA ALA A 310 6.55 -5.20 -15.91
C ALA A 310 8.02 -5.04 -15.47
N VAL A 311 8.77 -4.13 -16.09
CA VAL A 311 10.16 -3.82 -15.71
C VAL A 311 10.22 -3.21 -14.31
N GLN A 312 9.36 -2.23 -14.01
CA GLN A 312 9.30 -1.64 -12.66
C GLN A 312 8.88 -2.67 -11.61
N PHE A 313 7.91 -3.52 -11.94
CA PHE A 313 7.49 -4.59 -11.05
C PHE A 313 8.61 -5.60 -10.77
N ALA A 314 9.39 -5.98 -11.78
CA ALA A 314 10.55 -6.84 -11.60
C ALA A 314 11.63 -6.21 -10.70
N ALA A 315 11.86 -4.90 -10.83
CA ALA A 315 12.75 -4.17 -9.93
C ALA A 315 12.23 -4.16 -8.47
N LEU A 316 10.92 -3.95 -8.28
CA LEU A 316 10.28 -4.03 -6.95
C LEU A 316 10.37 -5.44 -6.36
N LEU A 317 10.19 -6.48 -7.17
CA LEU A 317 10.34 -7.87 -6.75
C LEU A 317 11.77 -8.16 -6.27
N ALA A 318 12.77 -7.69 -7.00
CA ALA A 318 14.17 -7.79 -6.57
C ALA A 318 14.41 -7.01 -5.26
N GLY A 319 13.81 -5.83 -5.12
CA GLY A 319 13.86 -5.04 -3.88
C GLY A 319 13.24 -5.75 -2.68
N VAL A 320 12.08 -6.40 -2.85
CA VAL A 320 11.43 -7.21 -1.81
C VAL A 320 12.31 -8.40 -1.43
N ALA A 321 12.87 -9.12 -2.41
CA ALA A 321 13.75 -10.26 -2.15
C ALA A 321 14.98 -9.83 -1.35
N TYR A 322 15.62 -8.71 -1.72
CA TYR A 322 16.74 -8.15 -0.99
C TYR A 322 16.36 -7.76 0.44
N PHE A 323 15.23 -7.06 0.62
CA PHE A 323 14.73 -6.67 1.93
C PHE A 323 14.47 -7.89 2.83
N LEU A 324 13.69 -8.87 2.35
CA LEU A 324 13.34 -10.07 3.11
C LEU A 324 14.56 -10.89 3.50
N TRP A 325 15.60 -10.92 2.65
CA TRP A 325 16.86 -11.61 2.96
C TRP A 325 17.55 -11.05 4.20
N GLN A 326 17.38 -9.75 4.46
CA GLN A 326 18.01 -9.02 5.57
C GLN A 326 17.03 -8.73 6.72
N ALA A 327 15.72 -8.91 6.52
CA ALA A 327 14.66 -8.38 7.37
C ALA A 327 14.74 -8.85 8.83
N ASP A 328 15.08 -10.13 9.06
CA ASP A 328 15.10 -10.71 10.40
C ASP A 328 16.26 -10.18 11.28
N GLY A 329 17.28 -9.58 10.68
CA GLY A 329 18.39 -8.92 11.39
C GLY A 329 18.32 -7.39 11.33
N MET A 330 17.32 -6.82 10.66
CA MET A 330 17.24 -5.39 10.40
C MET A 330 16.56 -4.65 11.56
N ALA A 331 17.12 -3.51 11.96
CA ALA A 331 16.50 -2.64 12.96
C ALA A 331 15.15 -2.07 12.45
N PRO A 332 14.18 -1.76 13.34
CA PRO A 332 12.85 -1.29 12.92
C PRO A 332 12.86 -0.05 12.03
N GLY A 333 13.77 0.91 12.28
CA GLY A 333 13.89 2.15 11.50
C GLY A 333 14.14 1.90 10.01
N PRO A 334 15.25 1.25 9.63
CA PRO A 334 15.50 0.81 8.25
C PRO A 334 14.37 -0.03 7.66
N SER A 335 13.75 -0.93 8.43
CA SER A 335 12.62 -1.73 7.93
C SER A 335 11.45 -0.84 7.51
N VAL A 336 11.09 0.19 8.30
CA VAL A 336 10.02 1.14 7.95
C VAL A 336 10.34 1.88 6.65
N VAL A 337 11.61 2.23 6.42
CA VAL A 337 12.05 2.86 5.16
C VAL A 337 11.79 1.93 3.97
N TRP A 338 12.14 0.64 4.09
CA TRP A 338 11.87 -0.35 3.05
C TRP A 338 10.37 -0.56 2.81
N LEU A 339 9.56 -0.68 3.86
CA LEU A 339 8.11 -0.81 3.75
C LEU A 339 7.50 0.37 2.99
N ALA A 340 7.88 1.60 3.38
CA ALA A 340 7.41 2.80 2.70
C ALA A 340 7.85 2.81 1.23
N ALA A 341 9.12 2.51 0.95
CA ALA A 341 9.64 2.56 -0.41
C ALA A 341 8.99 1.54 -1.35
N LEU A 342 8.94 0.27 -0.93
CA LEU A 342 8.34 -0.82 -1.71
C LEU A 342 6.83 -0.64 -1.84
N GLY A 343 6.15 -0.21 -0.77
CA GLY A 343 4.72 0.07 -0.77
C GLY A 343 4.34 1.20 -1.73
N THR A 344 5.10 2.30 -1.74
CA THR A 344 4.88 3.40 -2.68
C THR A 344 5.20 2.99 -4.12
N GLY A 345 6.24 2.19 -4.35
CA GLY A 345 6.53 1.66 -5.69
C GLY A 345 5.40 0.77 -6.22
N LEU A 346 4.90 -0.16 -5.40
CA LEU A 346 3.75 -1.01 -5.77
C LEU A 346 2.49 -0.18 -6.04
N TRP A 347 2.25 0.86 -5.23
CA TRP A 347 1.16 1.82 -5.47
C TRP A 347 1.32 2.56 -6.80
N ALA A 348 2.53 3.01 -7.14
CA ALA A 348 2.82 3.72 -8.39
C ALA A 348 2.62 2.81 -9.62
N VAL A 349 3.10 1.56 -9.57
CA VAL A 349 2.87 0.56 -10.63
C VAL A 349 1.38 0.25 -10.79
N GLY A 350 0.64 0.09 -9.69
CA GLY A 350 -0.82 -0.07 -9.73
C GLY A 350 -1.51 1.15 -10.36
N GLY A 351 -1.07 2.36 -10.04
CA GLY A 351 -1.51 3.61 -10.66
C GLY A 351 -1.28 3.67 -12.18
N LEU A 352 -0.13 3.21 -12.63
CA LEU A 352 0.22 3.11 -14.05
C LEU A 352 -0.65 2.11 -14.80
N LEU A 353 -0.82 0.91 -14.27
CA LEU A 353 -1.56 -0.18 -14.93
C LEU A 353 -3.07 0.08 -15.01
N GLN A 354 -3.57 1.06 -14.26
CA GLN A 354 -4.96 1.55 -14.38
C GLN A 354 -5.08 2.94 -15.03
N GLY A 355 -4.00 3.45 -15.65
CA GLY A 355 -4.03 4.71 -16.40
C GLY A 355 -4.14 5.98 -15.55
N ARG A 356 -3.94 5.89 -14.22
CA ARG A 356 -3.96 7.04 -13.30
C ARG A 356 -2.63 7.77 -13.20
N LEU A 357 -1.53 7.11 -13.53
CA LEU A 357 -0.19 7.69 -13.58
C LEU A 357 0.44 7.41 -14.95
N SER A 358 1.15 8.39 -15.49
CA SER A 358 2.04 8.21 -16.64
C SER A 358 3.37 7.60 -16.22
N MET A 359 4.13 7.06 -17.19
CA MET A 359 5.46 6.50 -16.94
C MET A 359 6.41 7.51 -16.26
N LEU A 360 6.35 8.78 -16.67
CA LEU A 360 7.22 9.82 -16.12
C LEU A 360 6.84 10.20 -14.69
N GLU A 361 5.55 10.17 -14.36
CA GLU A 361 5.08 10.36 -12.99
C GLU A 361 5.52 9.22 -12.07
N VAL A 362 5.47 7.97 -12.56
CA VAL A 362 6.01 6.81 -11.83
C VAL A 362 7.50 6.98 -11.57
N LEU A 363 8.30 7.30 -12.60
CA LEU A 363 9.74 7.51 -12.43
C LEU A 363 10.04 8.63 -11.43
N LEU A 364 9.28 9.72 -11.47
CA LEU A 364 9.42 10.82 -10.51
C LEU A 364 9.15 10.35 -9.07
N ILE A 365 8.04 9.62 -8.85
CA ILE A 365 7.68 9.08 -7.54
C ILE A 365 8.75 8.11 -7.04
N GLU A 366 9.19 7.18 -7.89
CA GLU A 366 10.23 6.19 -7.55
C GLU A 366 11.56 6.86 -7.25
N ALA A 367 12.00 7.85 -8.05
CA ALA A 367 13.22 8.60 -7.78
C ALA A 367 13.15 9.37 -6.47
N ALA A 368 12.02 10.00 -6.14
CA ALA A 368 11.80 10.71 -4.88
C ALA A 368 11.84 9.76 -3.67
N VAL A 369 11.20 8.60 -3.80
CA VAL A 369 11.21 7.55 -2.78
C VAL A 369 12.62 6.99 -2.59
N LEU A 370 13.34 6.71 -3.67
CA LEU A 370 14.72 6.22 -3.61
C LEU A 370 15.67 7.27 -3.04
N ALA A 371 15.50 8.55 -3.37
CA ALA A 371 16.26 9.65 -2.78
C ALA A 371 16.06 9.70 -1.25
N THR A 372 14.81 9.56 -0.80
CA THR A 372 14.45 9.51 0.63
C THR A 372 15.04 8.27 1.31
N ALA A 373 14.85 7.09 0.72
CA ALA A 373 15.27 5.83 1.31
C ALA A 373 16.80 5.72 1.41
N THR A 374 17.52 6.10 0.35
CA THR A 374 18.99 6.08 0.34
C THR A 374 19.57 7.06 1.35
N ALA A 375 18.97 8.24 1.55
CA ALA A 375 19.37 9.16 2.60
C ALA A 375 19.15 8.58 4.01
N ALA A 376 17.96 8.01 4.25
CA ALA A 376 17.59 7.45 5.54
C ALA A 376 18.41 6.20 5.91
N LEU A 377 18.85 5.43 4.92
CA LEU A 377 19.69 4.24 5.09
C LEU A 377 21.20 4.55 5.07
N GLY A 378 21.61 5.80 4.88
CA GLY A 378 23.04 6.18 4.83
C GLY A 378 23.77 5.74 3.56
N LEU A 379 23.05 5.50 2.46
CA LEU A 379 23.61 5.12 1.16
C LEU A 379 23.99 6.37 0.35
N LEU A 380 25.07 7.04 0.76
CA LEU A 380 25.44 8.38 0.25
C LEU A 380 25.59 8.46 -1.27
N GLU A 381 26.26 7.49 -1.90
CA GLU A 381 26.51 7.54 -3.35
C GLU A 381 25.21 7.39 -4.16
N ALA A 382 24.33 6.48 -3.74
CA ALA A 382 23.02 6.33 -4.36
C ALA A 382 22.15 7.57 -4.13
N HIS A 383 22.21 8.16 -2.93
CA HIS A 383 21.48 9.39 -2.61
C HIS A 383 21.89 10.56 -3.52
N ARG A 384 23.20 10.71 -3.80
CA ARG A 384 23.72 11.74 -4.72
C ARG A 384 23.18 11.61 -6.15
N VAL A 385 22.76 10.42 -6.56
CA VAL A 385 22.13 10.19 -7.86
C VAL A 385 20.63 10.47 -7.80
N PHE A 386 19.91 9.83 -6.86
CA PHE A 386 18.45 9.89 -6.84
C PHE A 386 17.91 11.26 -6.44
N LYS A 387 18.60 11.99 -5.57
CA LYS A 387 18.15 13.30 -5.10
C LYS A 387 17.98 14.32 -6.24
N PRO A 388 19.00 14.59 -7.08
CA PRO A 388 18.84 15.46 -8.25
C PRO A 388 17.97 14.83 -9.34
N LEU A 389 17.98 13.50 -9.50
CA LEU A 389 17.16 12.81 -10.51
C LEU A 389 15.66 13.08 -10.29
N ALA A 390 15.18 13.04 -9.04
CA ALA A 390 13.78 13.31 -8.73
C ALA A 390 13.34 14.70 -9.22
N LEU A 391 14.07 15.77 -8.88
CA LEU A 391 13.73 17.12 -9.33
C LEU A 391 13.95 17.29 -10.85
N GLY A 392 14.96 16.63 -11.42
CA GLY A 392 15.17 16.59 -12.86
C GLY A 392 13.97 16.01 -13.61
N LEU A 393 13.41 14.90 -13.13
CA LEU A 393 12.20 14.29 -13.69
C LEU A 393 10.97 15.18 -13.53
N ALA A 394 10.83 15.88 -12.39
CA ALA A 394 9.77 16.87 -12.20
C ALA A 394 9.87 18.02 -13.21
N ILE A 395 11.08 18.54 -13.46
CA ILE A 395 11.33 19.58 -14.47
C ILE A 395 10.96 19.07 -15.87
N VAL A 396 11.40 17.86 -16.23
CA VAL A 396 11.07 17.24 -17.53
C VAL A 396 9.56 17.05 -17.68
N LEU A 397 8.87 16.60 -16.62
CA LEU A 397 7.42 16.42 -16.61
C LEU A 397 6.69 17.73 -16.88
N VAL A 398 7.04 18.80 -16.15
CA VAL A 398 6.44 20.12 -16.34
C VAL A 398 6.76 20.66 -17.75
N ALA A 399 8.01 20.50 -18.21
CA ALA A 399 8.42 20.96 -19.53
C ALA A 399 7.66 20.26 -20.66
N ILE A 400 7.48 18.92 -20.59
CA ILE A 400 6.72 18.16 -21.58
C ILE A 400 5.26 18.58 -21.56
N ARG A 401 4.65 18.67 -20.36
CA ARG A 401 3.27 19.13 -20.23
C ARG A 401 3.08 20.54 -20.77
N ALA A 402 4.11 21.39 -20.76
CA ALA A 402 4.04 22.75 -21.29
C ALA A 402 4.05 22.79 -22.83
N ARG A 403 4.63 21.79 -23.51
CA ARG A 403 4.79 21.76 -24.99
C ARG A 403 3.52 21.99 -25.84
N PRO A 404 2.35 21.41 -25.52
CA PRO A 404 1.18 21.50 -26.40
C PRO A 404 0.49 22.87 -26.42
N VAL A 405 0.76 23.76 -25.46
CA VAL A 405 -0.02 24.99 -25.21
C VAL A 405 0.88 26.24 -25.17
N TRP A 406 1.88 26.33 -26.07
CA TRP A 406 2.90 27.39 -26.08
C TRP A 406 2.38 28.84 -26.27
N ALA A 407 1.06 29.04 -26.33
CA ALA A 407 0.39 30.33 -26.34
C ALA A 407 -0.19 30.67 -24.95
N GLY A 408 0.69 30.94 -23.97
CA GLY A 408 0.40 31.88 -22.87
C GLY A 408 0.61 31.40 -21.43
N ARG A 409 1.72 31.59 -20.72
CA ARG A 409 3.19 31.54 -20.89
C ARG A 409 3.85 31.90 -19.54
N ARG A 410 3.14 32.52 -18.59
CA ARG A 410 3.74 32.90 -17.28
C ARG A 410 3.73 31.78 -16.23
N PHE A 411 2.72 30.91 -16.23
CA PHE A 411 2.55 29.87 -15.21
C PHE A 411 3.69 28.85 -15.22
N ASP A 412 3.88 28.18 -16.36
CA ASP A 412 4.87 27.11 -16.49
C ASP A 412 6.31 27.59 -16.31
N HIS A 413 6.66 28.78 -16.79
CA HIS A 413 8.00 29.33 -16.59
C HIS A 413 8.31 29.63 -15.13
N ILE A 414 7.32 30.08 -14.35
CA ILE A 414 7.51 30.31 -12.90
C ILE A 414 7.65 28.99 -12.16
N LEU A 415 6.85 27.97 -12.50
CA LEU A 415 6.99 26.64 -11.90
C LEU A 415 8.33 25.99 -12.25
N LEU A 416 8.76 26.07 -13.52
CA LEU A 416 10.07 25.58 -13.95
C LEU A 416 11.20 26.30 -13.23
N ALA A 417 11.12 27.64 -13.08
CA ALA A 417 12.11 28.39 -12.31
C ALA A 417 12.16 27.94 -10.84
N ALA A 418 11.01 27.78 -10.18
CA ALA A 418 10.94 27.27 -8.81
C ALA A 418 11.60 25.90 -8.66
N LEU A 419 11.37 24.99 -9.61
CA LEU A 419 11.95 23.65 -9.60
C LEU A 419 13.46 23.66 -9.90
N VAL A 420 13.94 24.51 -10.81
CA VAL A 420 15.38 24.66 -11.10
C VAL A 420 16.12 25.20 -9.88
N PHE A 421 15.58 26.20 -9.18
CA PHE A 421 16.17 26.70 -7.95
C PHE A 421 16.07 25.69 -6.80
N SER A 422 15.00 24.89 -6.73
CA SER A 422 14.89 23.77 -5.79
C SER A 422 15.97 22.72 -6.05
N LEU A 423 16.18 22.32 -7.31
CA LEU A 423 17.25 21.40 -7.72
C LEU A 423 18.64 21.96 -7.39
N ALA A 424 18.88 23.25 -7.65
CA ALA A 424 20.14 23.90 -7.29
C ALA A 424 20.36 23.86 -5.77
N GLY A 425 19.33 24.16 -4.98
CA GLY A 425 19.36 24.02 -3.52
C GLY A 425 19.67 22.59 -3.09
N ASP A 426 18.98 21.60 -3.67
CA ASP A 426 19.21 20.18 -3.39
C ASP A 426 20.65 19.76 -3.64
N CYS A 427 21.21 20.17 -4.78
CA CYS A 427 22.60 19.90 -5.18
C CYS A 427 23.61 20.57 -4.25
N LEU A 428 23.43 21.86 -3.94
CA LEU A 428 24.34 22.62 -3.09
C LEU A 428 24.36 22.05 -1.66
N LEU A 429 23.20 21.69 -1.09
CA LEU A 429 23.13 21.14 0.26
C LEU A 429 23.74 19.72 0.39
N MET A 430 24.10 19.04 -0.70
CA MET A 430 24.81 17.76 -0.64
C MET A 430 26.31 17.90 -0.32
N PHE A 431 26.89 19.09 -0.48
CA PHE A 431 28.33 19.30 -0.35
C PHE A 431 28.67 20.19 0.87
N PRO A 432 29.71 19.82 1.66
CA PRO A 432 30.18 20.64 2.76
C PRO A 432 30.55 22.06 2.28
N GLY A 433 30.24 23.08 3.07
CA GLY A 433 30.56 24.48 2.77
C GLY A 433 29.53 25.22 1.89
N PHE A 434 28.56 24.53 1.29
CA PHE A 434 27.56 25.15 0.41
C PHE A 434 26.19 25.37 1.06
N PHE A 435 26.12 25.32 2.39
CA PHE A 435 24.87 25.49 3.14
C PHE A 435 24.17 26.83 2.84
N ILE A 436 24.89 27.95 2.92
CA ILE A 436 24.33 29.29 2.66
C ILE A 436 23.88 29.43 1.19
N PRO A 437 24.70 29.10 0.18
CA PRO A 437 24.26 29.07 -1.21
C PRO A 437 23.01 28.21 -1.43
N GLY A 438 22.94 27.02 -0.82
CA GLY A 438 21.78 26.15 -0.91
C GLY A 438 20.51 26.78 -0.30
N LEU A 439 20.63 27.41 0.87
CA LEU A 439 19.53 28.13 1.51
C LEU A 439 19.04 29.31 0.65
N VAL A 440 19.95 30.05 0.01
CA VAL A 440 19.61 31.13 -0.92
C VAL A 440 18.88 30.59 -2.15
N ALA A 441 19.34 29.48 -2.72
CA ALA A 441 18.66 28.84 -3.85
C ALA A 441 17.22 28.42 -3.48
N PHE A 442 17.02 27.79 -2.32
CA PHE A 442 15.67 27.49 -1.84
C PHE A 442 14.85 28.74 -1.57
N LEU A 443 15.40 29.79 -0.97
CA LEU A 443 14.69 31.05 -0.75
C LEU A 443 14.15 31.62 -2.08
N ILE A 444 14.98 31.61 -3.13
CA ILE A 444 14.57 32.04 -4.47
C ILE A 444 13.46 31.13 -5.02
N ALA A 445 13.56 29.81 -4.85
CA ALA A 445 12.50 28.87 -5.24
C ALA A 445 11.16 29.22 -4.57
N HIS A 446 11.15 29.51 -3.26
CA HIS A 446 9.95 29.90 -2.53
C HIS A 446 9.33 31.20 -3.07
N LEU A 447 10.14 32.19 -3.44
CA LEU A 447 9.64 33.42 -4.07
C LEU A 447 8.95 33.12 -5.42
N PHE A 448 9.49 32.20 -6.22
CA PHE A 448 8.81 31.74 -7.43
C PHE A 448 7.52 30.99 -7.12
N TYR A 449 7.47 30.11 -6.11
CA TYR A 449 6.22 29.47 -5.68
C TYR A 449 5.17 30.47 -5.21
N ILE A 450 5.55 31.50 -4.44
CA ILE A 450 4.64 32.59 -4.05
C ILE A 450 4.06 33.27 -5.30
N ALA A 451 4.91 33.63 -6.26
CA ALA A 451 4.48 34.23 -7.53
C ALA A 451 3.59 33.28 -8.36
N LEU A 452 3.84 31.97 -8.30
CA LEU A 452 3.00 30.95 -8.93
C LEU A 452 1.61 30.90 -8.30
N PHE A 453 1.54 30.82 -6.97
CA PHE A 453 0.29 30.70 -6.21
C PHE A 453 -0.52 32.00 -6.17
N ARG A 454 0.08 33.12 -6.57
CA ARG A 454 -0.64 34.36 -6.85
C ARG A 454 -1.49 34.29 -8.13
N GLN A 455 -1.23 33.35 -9.04
CA GLN A 455 -2.01 33.22 -10.27
C GLN A 455 -3.40 32.65 -9.98
N GLY A 456 -4.43 33.37 -10.40
CA GLY A 456 -5.83 33.02 -10.14
C GLY A 456 -6.33 33.36 -8.73
N SER A 457 -5.56 34.06 -7.89
CA SER A 457 -5.98 34.46 -6.55
C SER A 457 -5.39 35.83 -6.17
N PRO A 458 -6.11 36.72 -5.47
CA PRO A 458 -5.51 37.92 -4.89
C PRO A 458 -4.36 37.59 -3.92
N TRP A 459 -3.54 38.60 -3.63
CA TRP A 459 -2.51 38.48 -2.59
C TRP A 459 -3.19 38.24 -1.24
N PHE A 460 -2.86 37.10 -0.61
CA PHE A 460 -3.31 36.73 0.73
C PHE A 460 -4.81 36.93 0.97
N ALA A 461 -5.64 36.44 0.04
CA ALA A 461 -7.10 36.61 0.07
C ALA A 461 -7.74 36.17 1.41
N SER A 462 -7.17 35.19 2.09
CA SER A 462 -7.58 34.80 3.44
C SER A 462 -6.63 35.39 4.49
N ARG A 463 -7.07 36.47 5.15
CA ARG A 463 -6.33 37.07 6.28
C ARG A 463 -6.14 36.08 7.43
N ARG A 464 -7.07 35.15 7.60
CA ARG A 464 -6.98 34.08 8.62
C ARG A 464 -5.83 33.12 8.32
N SER A 465 -5.68 32.68 7.06
CA SER A 465 -4.57 31.78 6.72
C SER A 465 -3.23 32.50 6.82
N LEU A 466 -3.16 33.77 6.40
CA LEU A 466 -1.96 34.60 6.57
C LEU A 466 -1.55 34.72 8.04
N ALA A 467 -2.49 35.10 8.92
CA ALA A 467 -2.22 35.21 10.35
C ALA A 467 -1.80 33.86 10.95
N ALA A 468 -2.47 32.77 10.57
CA ALA A 468 -2.16 31.44 11.09
C ALA A 468 -0.76 30.95 10.67
N THR A 469 -0.38 31.06 9.40
CA THR A 469 0.94 30.59 8.96
C THR A 469 2.07 31.47 9.48
N LEU A 470 1.86 32.79 9.58
CA LEU A 470 2.83 33.69 10.21
C LEU A 470 2.98 33.41 11.71
N ALA A 471 1.89 33.10 12.42
CA ALA A 471 1.95 32.71 13.83
C ALA A 471 2.72 31.39 14.01
N ILE A 472 2.48 30.39 13.14
CA ILE A 472 3.26 29.14 13.14
C ILE A 472 4.74 29.43 12.86
N GLY A 473 5.05 30.26 11.86
CA GLY A 473 6.42 30.68 11.56
C GLY A 473 7.08 31.41 12.72
N ALA A 474 6.39 32.35 13.35
CA ALA A 474 6.90 33.08 14.52
C ALA A 474 7.16 32.16 15.71
N ALA A 475 6.26 31.22 15.99
CA ALA A 475 6.45 30.21 17.02
C ALA A 475 7.66 29.31 16.71
N MET A 476 7.82 28.90 15.44
CA MET A 476 8.97 28.12 14.99
C MET A 476 10.28 28.90 15.13
N TYR A 477 10.30 30.18 14.75
CA TYR A 477 11.49 31.03 14.90
C TYR A 477 11.86 31.24 16.37
N ALA A 478 10.88 31.51 17.23
CA ALA A 478 11.09 31.63 18.68
C ALA A 478 11.67 30.34 19.27
N PHE A 479 11.16 29.18 18.85
CA PHE A 479 11.68 27.88 19.25
C PHE A 479 13.14 27.65 18.83
N LEU A 480 13.56 28.15 17.67
CA LEU A 480 14.94 28.01 17.18
C LEU A 480 15.91 29.07 17.73
N PHE A 481 15.40 30.15 18.34
CA PHE A 481 16.14 31.39 18.56
C PHE A 481 17.47 31.21 19.32
N ASP A 482 17.45 30.39 20.36
CA ASP A 482 18.61 30.15 21.22
C ASP A 482 19.72 29.36 20.51
N GLY A 483 19.36 28.57 19.49
CA GLY A 483 20.30 27.81 18.67
C GLY A 483 20.94 28.60 17.52
N LEU A 484 20.53 29.84 17.30
CA LEU A 484 20.97 30.67 16.16
C LEU A 484 22.04 31.68 16.57
N ASN A 485 23.15 31.70 15.83
CA ASN A 485 24.13 32.78 15.91
C ASN A 485 23.56 34.10 15.33
N PRO A 486 24.14 35.28 15.64
CA PRO A 486 23.58 36.57 15.23
C PRO A 486 23.35 36.75 13.73
N VAL A 487 24.24 36.19 12.89
CA VAL A 487 24.12 36.25 11.42
C VAL A 487 22.96 35.37 10.93
N LEU A 488 22.83 34.16 11.49
CA LEU A 488 21.78 33.21 11.15
C LEU A 488 20.41 33.65 11.66
N ARG A 489 20.31 34.43 12.74
CA ARG A 489 19.03 34.97 13.23
C ARG A 489 18.29 35.75 12.15
N ILE A 490 19.00 36.65 11.45
CA ILE A 490 18.41 37.46 10.38
C ILE A 490 18.05 36.58 9.18
N ALA A 491 18.97 35.71 8.75
CA ALA A 491 18.75 34.84 7.59
C ALA A 491 17.59 33.87 7.81
N VAL A 492 17.51 33.22 8.97
CA VAL A 492 16.45 32.27 9.33
C VAL A 492 15.12 33.00 9.53
N ALA A 493 15.10 34.18 10.15
CA ALA A 493 13.87 34.98 10.26
C ALA A 493 13.28 35.32 8.88
N ALA A 494 14.12 35.81 7.96
CA ALA A 494 13.69 36.11 6.59
C ALA A 494 13.17 34.85 5.87
N TYR A 495 13.88 33.73 6.01
CA TYR A 495 13.50 32.46 5.40
C TYR A 495 12.16 31.93 5.93
N VAL A 496 11.98 31.92 7.25
CA VAL A 496 10.73 31.49 7.92
C VAL A 496 9.55 32.34 7.47
N VAL A 497 9.72 33.66 7.37
CA VAL A 497 8.67 34.55 6.86
C VAL A 497 8.30 34.20 5.42
N VAL A 498 9.28 34.01 4.53
CA VAL A 498 9.01 33.66 3.13
C VAL A 498 8.27 32.34 2.99
N ILE A 499 8.64 31.31 3.75
CA ILE A 499 7.92 30.02 3.74
C ILE A 499 6.49 30.18 4.27
N ALA A 500 6.30 30.91 5.37
CA ALA A 500 4.98 31.16 5.93
C ALA A 500 4.08 31.92 4.93
N LEU A 501 4.64 32.87 4.17
CA LEU A 501 3.93 33.58 3.11
C LEU A 501 3.61 32.68 1.91
N MET A 502 4.51 31.77 1.53
CA MET A 502 4.23 30.76 0.49
C MET A 502 3.03 29.89 0.88
N ALA A 503 3.03 29.34 2.10
CA ALA A 503 1.91 28.56 2.61
C ALA A 503 0.62 29.40 2.70
N ALA A 504 0.71 30.65 3.19
CA ALA A 504 -0.44 31.57 3.27
C ALA A 504 -1.08 31.80 1.90
N GLN A 505 -0.26 32.04 0.87
CA GLN A 505 -0.71 32.31 -0.49
C GLN A 505 -1.33 31.07 -1.13
N ALA A 506 -0.74 29.88 -0.93
CA ALA A 506 -1.28 28.62 -1.43
C ALA A 506 -2.65 28.31 -0.81
N ILE A 507 -2.79 28.44 0.53
CA ILE A 507 -4.06 28.24 1.23
C ILE A 507 -5.09 29.30 0.78
N SER A 508 -4.68 30.56 0.64
CA SER A 508 -5.55 31.62 0.12
C SER A 508 -6.07 31.28 -1.28
N ARG A 509 -5.21 30.79 -2.17
CA ARG A 509 -5.60 30.33 -3.50
C ARG A 509 -6.65 29.21 -3.43
N ALA A 510 -6.46 28.21 -2.57
CA ALA A 510 -7.44 27.14 -2.38
C ALA A 510 -8.80 27.64 -1.88
N THR A 511 -8.82 28.64 -0.98
CA THR A 511 -10.09 29.22 -0.49
C THR A 511 -10.86 30.01 -1.55
N VAL A 512 -10.14 30.55 -2.54
CA VAL A 512 -10.70 31.31 -3.67
C VAL A 512 -11.18 30.37 -4.77
N LEU A 513 -10.32 29.44 -5.20
CA LEU A 513 -10.63 28.56 -6.34
C LEU A 513 -11.55 27.39 -5.96
N ARG A 514 -11.44 26.87 -4.73
CA ARG A 514 -12.28 25.80 -4.18
C ARG A 514 -12.31 24.50 -5.00
N ASP A 515 -11.25 24.23 -5.75
CA ASP A 515 -11.08 23.00 -6.52
C ASP A 515 -10.07 22.05 -5.84
N LYS A 516 -10.09 20.77 -6.24
CA LYS A 516 -9.22 19.73 -5.67
C LYS A 516 -7.74 20.00 -5.93
N ALA A 517 -7.39 20.60 -7.07
CA ALA A 517 -6.01 20.84 -7.47
C ALA A 517 -5.37 21.93 -6.60
N SER A 518 -6.07 23.04 -6.39
CA SER A 518 -5.66 24.12 -5.50
C SER A 518 -5.57 23.68 -4.04
N LEU A 519 -6.46 22.79 -3.58
CA LEU A 519 -6.35 22.15 -2.27
C LEU A 519 -5.10 21.28 -2.17
N ALA A 520 -4.81 20.45 -3.18
CA ALA A 520 -3.61 19.63 -3.21
C ALA A 520 -2.32 20.47 -3.17
N VAL A 521 -2.28 21.60 -3.89
CA VAL A 521 -1.17 22.57 -3.83
C VAL A 521 -1.03 23.19 -2.43
N ALA A 522 -2.15 23.55 -1.78
CA ALA A 522 -2.12 24.09 -0.42
C ALA A 522 -1.61 23.06 0.61
N ILE A 523 -2.04 21.80 0.49
CA ILE A 523 -1.51 20.69 1.28
C ILE A 523 -0.01 20.51 1.01
N GLY A 524 0.41 20.56 -0.26
CA GLY A 524 1.82 20.51 -0.64
C GLY A 524 2.64 21.63 -0.01
N ALA A 525 2.16 22.88 -0.05
CA ALA A 525 2.84 24.00 0.60
C ALA A 525 2.95 23.83 2.13
N GLY A 526 1.94 23.21 2.77
CA GLY A 526 1.99 22.81 4.17
C GLY A 526 3.07 21.76 4.45
N PHE A 527 3.19 20.74 3.59
CA PHE A 527 4.27 19.75 3.68
C PHE A 527 5.65 20.35 3.46
N PHE A 528 5.78 21.36 2.59
CA PHE A 528 7.03 22.09 2.38
C PHE A 528 7.44 22.84 3.66
N MET A 529 6.49 23.54 4.29
CA MET A 529 6.72 24.21 5.57
C MET A 529 7.09 23.21 6.69
N LEU A 530 6.49 22.02 6.71
CA LEU A 530 6.83 20.96 7.64
C LEU A 530 8.24 20.40 7.41
N SER A 531 8.62 20.15 6.15
CA SER A 531 9.98 19.71 5.78
C SER A 531 11.03 20.66 6.35
N ASP A 532 10.86 21.96 6.13
CA ASP A 532 11.84 22.97 6.52
C ASP A 532 11.85 23.18 8.04
N ALA A 533 10.70 23.05 8.71
CA ALA A 533 10.63 23.03 10.17
C ALA A 533 11.41 21.83 10.75
N LEU A 534 11.27 20.64 10.18
CA LEU A 534 12.00 19.44 10.61
C LEU A 534 13.51 19.58 10.36
N LEU A 535 13.91 20.11 9.19
CA LEU A 535 15.30 20.37 8.86
C LEU A 535 15.93 21.40 9.81
N ALA A 536 15.22 22.49 10.09
CA ALA A 536 15.69 23.54 11.00
C ALA A 536 15.76 23.06 12.45
N THR A 537 14.79 22.29 12.91
CA THR A 537 14.80 21.65 14.25
C THR A 537 16.04 20.79 14.43
N ASN A 538 16.30 19.89 13.47
CA ASN A 538 17.46 19.02 13.51
C ASN A 538 18.80 19.77 13.47
N ARG A 539 18.82 20.93 12.80
CA ARG A 539 20.05 21.71 12.61
C ARG A 539 20.36 22.64 13.78
N PHE A 540 19.35 23.26 14.37
CA PHE A 540 19.53 24.37 15.32
C PHE A 540 18.96 24.10 16.71
N ALA A 541 18.06 23.12 16.89
CA ALA A 541 17.51 22.79 18.21
C ALA A 541 18.12 21.50 18.78
N TYR A 542 17.78 20.34 18.20
CA TYR A 542 18.29 19.05 18.63
C TYR A 542 18.16 18.00 17.51
N PRO A 543 19.05 16.99 17.47
CA PRO A 543 19.01 15.96 16.42
C PRO A 543 17.71 15.14 16.49
N LEU A 544 17.07 14.94 15.34
CA LEU A 544 15.86 14.13 15.22
C LEU A 544 16.19 12.71 14.72
N PRO A 545 15.63 11.65 15.32
CA PRO A 545 15.82 10.29 14.83
C PRO A 545 15.20 10.14 13.43
N MET A 546 15.92 9.49 12.52
CA MET A 546 15.50 9.30 11.12
C MET A 546 15.15 10.62 10.40
N VAL A 547 15.79 11.75 10.76
CA VAL A 547 15.46 13.08 10.19
C VAL A 547 15.37 13.10 8.67
N GLN A 548 16.28 12.39 7.99
CA GLN A 548 16.32 12.34 6.52
C GLN A 548 15.05 11.71 5.93
N LEU A 549 14.49 10.70 6.59
CA LEU A 549 13.20 10.11 6.20
C LEU A 549 12.10 11.16 6.25
N TRP A 550 11.98 11.87 7.37
CA TRP A 550 10.88 12.82 7.58
C TRP A 550 11.00 14.07 6.72
N VAL A 551 12.19 14.67 6.63
CA VAL A 551 12.45 15.86 5.81
C VAL A 551 12.21 15.54 4.33
N LEU A 552 12.84 14.50 3.79
CA LEU A 552 12.72 14.22 2.36
C LEU A 552 11.34 13.70 1.98
N SER A 553 10.68 12.90 2.84
CA SER A 553 9.31 12.45 2.57
C SER A 553 8.34 13.64 2.47
N THR A 554 8.42 14.58 3.42
CA THR A 554 7.55 15.77 3.41
C THR A 554 7.91 16.72 2.26
N TYR A 555 9.20 16.91 1.97
CA TYR A 555 9.67 17.68 0.82
C TYR A 555 9.18 17.12 -0.53
N TYR A 556 9.36 15.84 -0.79
CA TYR A 556 8.97 15.26 -2.07
C TYR A 556 7.46 15.13 -2.23
N VAL A 557 6.71 14.85 -1.15
CA VAL A 557 5.24 14.95 -1.17
C VAL A 557 4.82 16.37 -1.54
N ALA A 558 5.45 17.40 -0.98
CA ALA A 558 5.18 18.78 -1.35
C ALA A 558 5.44 19.04 -2.84
N GLN A 559 6.62 18.65 -3.33
CA GLN A 559 7.00 18.83 -4.73
C GLN A 559 6.05 18.10 -5.69
N ILE A 560 5.73 16.83 -5.43
CA ILE A 560 4.84 16.03 -6.27
C ILE A 560 3.43 16.63 -6.29
N LEU A 561 2.87 17.01 -5.14
CA LEU A 561 1.55 17.63 -5.06
C LEU A 561 1.50 18.93 -5.86
N ILE A 562 2.54 19.78 -5.76
CA ILE A 562 2.63 21.02 -6.53
C ILE A 562 2.78 20.71 -8.02
N VAL A 563 3.71 19.84 -8.42
CA VAL A 563 3.98 19.51 -9.83
C VAL A 563 2.76 18.89 -10.52
N PHE A 564 1.99 18.06 -9.82
CA PHE A 564 0.80 17.41 -10.40
C PHE A 564 -0.40 18.35 -10.49
N ASN A 565 -0.53 19.32 -9.56
CA ASN A 565 -1.78 20.08 -9.38
C ASN A 565 -1.65 21.60 -9.51
N ALA A 566 -0.46 22.15 -9.69
CA ALA A 566 -0.28 23.60 -9.78
C ALA A 566 -1.06 24.19 -10.95
N ARG A 567 -1.09 23.47 -12.08
CA ARG A 567 -1.77 23.95 -13.29
C ARG A 567 -3.26 24.15 -13.08
N PRO A 568 -3.83 25.26 -13.58
CA PRO A 568 -5.28 25.40 -13.70
C PRO A 568 -5.80 24.30 -14.64
N VAL A 569 -6.82 23.55 -14.20
CA VAL A 569 -7.51 22.58 -15.06
C VAL A 569 -8.17 23.36 -16.20
N THR A 570 -7.79 23.08 -17.44
CA THR A 570 -8.49 23.67 -18.59
C THR A 570 -9.86 23.01 -18.74
N ALA A 571 -10.84 23.71 -19.32
CA ALA A 571 -12.20 23.17 -19.50
C ALA A 571 -12.23 21.84 -20.30
N ALA A 572 -11.20 21.55 -21.09
CA ALA A 572 -11.04 20.29 -21.83
C ALA A 572 -10.46 19.14 -20.99
N GLU A 573 -9.75 19.43 -19.89
CA GLU A 573 -9.19 18.42 -18.98
C GLU A 573 -10.21 18.02 -17.89
N ALA A 574 -11.14 18.93 -17.54
CA ALA A 574 -12.21 18.66 -16.58
C ALA A 574 -13.21 17.59 -17.08
N SER A 575 -13.49 17.55 -18.38
CA SER A 575 -14.40 16.57 -18.99
C SER A 575 -13.81 15.17 -19.13
N GLY A 576 -12.49 15.01 -19.06
CA GLY A 576 -11.80 13.71 -19.14
C GLY A 576 -11.71 12.96 -17.81
N HIS A 577 -11.92 13.64 -16.68
CA HIS A 577 -11.81 13.06 -15.34
C HIS A 577 -13.13 12.62 -14.71
N GLU A 578 -14.29 12.93 -15.32
CA GLU A 578 -15.60 12.48 -14.84
C GLU A 578 -16.04 11.12 -15.41
N GLN A 579 -15.23 10.48 -16.26
CA GLN A 579 -15.58 9.18 -16.89
C GLN A 579 -14.62 8.01 -16.58
N VAL A 580 -13.94 8.00 -15.43
CA VAL A 580 -13.15 6.82 -14.98
C VAL A 580 -13.35 6.51 -13.50
#